data_AF-A0A066PNV2-F1
#
_entry.id   AF-A0A066PNV2-F1
#
_cell.length_a   1.000
_cell.length_b   1.000
_cell.length_c   1.000
_cell.angle_alpha   90.00
_cell.angle_beta   90.00
_cell.angle_gamma   90.00
#
_symmetry.space_group_name_H-M   'P 1'
#
loop_
_entity.id
_entity.type
_entity.pdbx_description
1 polymer ?
#
loop_
_entity_poly.entity_id
_entity_poly.type
_entity_poly.pdbx_seq_one_letter_code
_entity_poly.pdbx_strand_id
1 'polypeptide(L)'
;MISTPSLALAPINHHGRRLRRRYGKVRDHLFTFLDHPDIAADNNGSERELRPTATYRKVTGGFRSNWGADFFANVRSVVGTAARHGLDAYTAIKNAVTGASLPIAPLPG
;
A
#
# COMPACT_ATOMS: atom_id res chain seq x y z
N MET A 1 -8.80 -10.19 -21.97
CA MET A 1 -8.62 -11.11 -20.83
C MET A 1 -7.24 -11.76 -20.96
N ILE A 2 -6.22 -11.18 -20.31
CA ILE A 2 -4.85 -11.70 -20.41
C ILE A 2 -4.75 -12.87 -19.44
N SER A 3 -4.81 -14.07 -19.99
CA SER A 3 -4.67 -15.33 -19.25
C SER A 3 -3.22 -15.44 -18.76
N THR A 4 -2.98 -15.20 -17.46
CA THR A 4 -1.67 -15.44 -16.83
C THR A 4 -1.42 -16.95 -16.66
N PRO A 5 -0.51 -17.58 -17.41
CA PRO A 5 -0.26 -19.02 -17.29
C PRO A 5 0.58 -19.36 -16.04
N SER A 6 1.17 -18.37 -15.37
CA SER A 6 2.01 -18.58 -14.19
C SER A 6 1.24 -19.12 -12.96
N LEU A 7 -0.06 -18.81 -12.86
CA LEU A 7 -0.94 -19.33 -11.81
C LEU A 7 -1.47 -20.75 -12.09
N ALA A 8 -1.34 -21.24 -13.32
CA ALA A 8 -1.74 -22.59 -13.72
C ALA A 8 -0.74 -23.66 -13.29
N LEU A 9 0.50 -23.27 -12.95
CA LEU A 9 1.51 -24.18 -12.44
C LEU A 9 1.10 -24.71 -11.05
N ALA A 10 1.26 -26.02 -10.85
CA ALA A 10 1.02 -26.71 -9.59
C ALA A 10 2.34 -26.95 -8.82
N PRO A 11 2.87 -25.95 -8.09
CA PRO A 11 4.13 -26.09 -7.36
C PRO A 11 4.06 -27.21 -6.32
N ILE A 12 5.08 -28.06 -6.35
CA ILE A 12 5.24 -29.23 -5.48
C ILE A 12 5.89 -28.84 -4.14
N ASN A 13 6.73 -27.79 -4.13
CA ASN A 13 7.40 -27.33 -2.92
C ASN A 13 6.52 -26.36 -2.10
N HIS A 14 6.81 -26.26 -0.81
CA HIS A 14 6.04 -25.42 0.12
C HIS A 14 6.08 -23.92 -0.27
N HIS A 15 7.26 -23.41 -0.68
CA HIS A 15 7.44 -22.00 -1.03
C HIS A 15 6.61 -21.59 -2.26
N GLY A 16 6.59 -22.42 -3.29
CA GLY A 16 5.81 -22.21 -4.50
C GLY A 16 4.31 -22.30 -4.22
N ARG A 17 3.86 -23.24 -3.38
CA ARG A 17 2.45 -23.27 -2.94
C ARG A 17 2.05 -21.99 -2.21
N ARG A 18 2.91 -21.48 -1.31
CA ARG A 18 2.69 -20.22 -0.59
C ARG A 18 2.65 -19.03 -1.55
N LEU A 19 3.57 -18.98 -2.52
CA LEU A 19 3.61 -17.92 -3.53
C LEU A 19 2.36 -17.94 -4.43
N ARG A 20 1.97 -19.11 -4.93
CA ARG A 20 0.74 -19.28 -5.73
C ARG A 20 -0.50 -18.81 -4.99
N ARG A 21 -0.66 -19.19 -3.71
CA ARG A 21 -1.77 -18.71 -2.87
C ARG A 21 -1.76 -17.19 -2.71
N ARG A 22 -0.58 -16.58 -2.55
CA ARG A 22 -0.45 -15.12 -2.42
C ARG A 22 -0.85 -14.43 -3.71
N TYR A 23 -0.32 -14.87 -4.86
CA TYR A 23 -0.69 -14.29 -6.16
C TYR A 23 -2.16 -14.50 -6.49
N GLY A 24 -2.74 -15.66 -6.16
CA GLY A 24 -4.17 -15.90 -6.34
C GLY A 24 -5.05 -14.88 -5.60
N LYS A 25 -4.64 -14.44 -4.42
CA LYS A 25 -5.36 -13.42 -3.63
C LYS A 25 -5.27 -12.00 -4.19
N VAL A 26 -4.21 -11.68 -4.93
CA VAL A 26 -3.95 -10.32 -5.44
C VAL A 26 -4.01 -10.23 -6.96
N ARG A 27 -4.45 -11.30 -7.63
CA ARG A 27 -4.34 -11.46 -9.09
C ARG A 27 -5.00 -10.31 -9.86
N ASP A 28 -6.11 -9.80 -9.33
CA ASP A 28 -6.92 -8.75 -9.97
C ASP A 28 -6.19 -7.38 -9.94
N HIS A 29 -5.10 -7.26 -9.17
CA HIS A 29 -4.29 -6.05 -9.06
C HIS A 29 -2.87 -6.20 -9.62
N LEU A 30 -2.48 -7.39 -10.12
CA LEU A 30 -1.12 -7.61 -10.63
C LEU A 30 -0.85 -6.89 -11.95
N PHE A 31 -1.90 -6.65 -12.73
CA PHE A 31 -1.80 -6.13 -14.09
C PHE A 31 -2.62 -4.87 -14.32
N THR A 32 -2.94 -4.12 -13.25
CA THR A 32 -3.74 -2.89 -13.34
C THR A 32 -3.17 -1.88 -14.34
N PHE A 33 -1.85 -1.83 -14.51
CA PHE A 33 -1.17 -0.97 -15.49
C PHE A 33 -1.51 -1.27 -16.96
N LEU A 34 -2.06 -2.46 -17.26
CA LEU A 34 -2.51 -2.80 -18.61
C LEU A 34 -3.84 -2.13 -18.95
N ASP A 35 -4.69 -1.90 -17.95
CA ASP A 35 -5.98 -1.21 -18.10
C ASP A 35 -5.85 0.30 -17.81
N HIS A 36 -4.85 0.70 -17.02
CA HIS A 36 -4.58 2.07 -16.58
C HIS A 36 -3.11 2.45 -16.88
N PRO A 37 -2.81 2.96 -18.09
CA PRO A 37 -1.43 3.21 -18.54
C PRO A 37 -0.71 4.34 -17.77
N ASP A 38 -1.47 5.16 -17.03
CA ASP A 38 -0.97 6.17 -16.10
C ASP A 38 -0.32 5.56 -14.84
N ILE A 39 -0.59 4.28 -14.55
CA ILE A 39 -0.03 3.57 -13.41
C ILE A 39 1.27 2.87 -13.82
N ALA A 40 2.35 3.10 -13.05
CA ALA A 40 3.63 2.42 -13.28
C ALA A 40 3.50 0.89 -13.13
N ALA A 41 4.21 0.15 -13.99
CA ALA A 41 4.26 -1.32 -13.95
C ALA A 41 5.18 -1.87 -12.83
N ASP A 42 5.77 -0.99 -12.03
CA ASP A 42 6.64 -1.34 -10.91
C ASP A 42 6.02 -1.00 -9.55
N ASN A 43 6.60 -1.54 -8.48
CA ASN A 43 6.14 -1.32 -7.11
C ASN A 43 6.97 -0.25 -6.36
N ASN A 44 7.80 0.54 -7.06
CA ASN A 44 8.79 1.42 -6.44
C ASN A 44 8.14 2.47 -5.54
N GLY A 45 6.99 3.01 -5.96
CA GLY A 45 6.21 3.95 -5.17
C GLY A 45 5.80 3.37 -3.82
N SER A 46 5.19 2.19 -3.83
CA SER A 46 4.77 1.48 -2.61
C SER A 46 5.96 1.11 -1.72
N GLU A 47 7.08 0.66 -2.29
CA GLU A 47 8.28 0.37 -1.50
C GLU A 47 8.83 1.64 -0.83
N ARG A 48 8.89 2.76 -1.56
CA ARG A 48 9.36 4.04 -1.03
C ARG A 48 8.50 4.50 0.14
N GLU A 49 7.19 4.31 0.08
CA GLU A 49 6.25 4.66 1.16
C GLU A 49 6.45 3.80 2.43
N LEU A 50 6.88 2.55 2.27
CA LEU A 50 7.15 1.63 3.39
C LEU A 50 8.52 1.84 4.04
N ARG A 51 9.51 2.38 3.31
CA ARG A 51 10.89 2.60 3.81
C ARG A 51 10.95 3.33 5.16
N PRO A 52 10.22 4.45 5.39
CA PRO A 52 10.29 5.14 6.68
C PRO A 52 9.83 4.26 7.85
N THR A 53 8.82 3.40 7.65
CA THR A 53 8.36 2.46 8.68
C THR A 53 9.41 1.38 8.96
N ALA A 54 10.08 0.87 7.93
CA ALA A 54 11.18 -0.09 8.08
C ALA A 54 12.37 0.54 8.82
N THR A 55 12.75 1.78 8.46
CA THR A 55 13.79 2.56 9.14
C THR A 55 13.41 2.81 10.60
N TYR A 56 12.19 3.25 10.87
CA TYR A 56 11.68 3.45 12.23
C TYR A 56 11.85 2.17 13.04
N ARG A 57 11.34 1.04 12.56
CA ARG A 57 11.46 -0.26 13.26
C ARG A 57 12.90 -0.66 13.51
N LYS A 58 13.80 -0.41 12.55
CA LYS A 58 15.23 -0.71 12.69
C LYS A 58 15.88 0.10 13.81
N VAL A 59 15.55 1.39 13.89
CA VAL A 59 16.16 2.32 14.86
C VAL A 59 15.55 2.18 16.26
N THR A 60 14.22 2.07 16.36
CA THR A 60 13.51 2.07 17.65
C THR A 60 13.27 0.68 18.23
N GLY A 61 13.51 -0.38 17.45
CA GLY A 61 13.07 -1.75 17.77
C GLY A 61 11.57 -1.98 17.57
N GLY A 62 10.83 -0.99 17.05
CA GLY A 62 9.39 -1.06 16.84
C GLY A 62 8.57 -0.70 18.09
N PHE A 63 7.28 -1.03 18.04
CA PHE A 63 6.32 -0.67 19.09
C PHE A 63 6.29 -1.70 20.22
N ARG A 64 6.04 -1.23 21.44
CA ARG A 64 5.84 -2.06 22.65
C ARG A 64 4.38 -2.35 22.95
N SER A 65 3.46 -1.74 22.21
CA SER A 65 2.02 -1.97 22.31
C SER A 65 1.39 -2.05 20.91
N ASN A 66 0.37 -2.89 20.77
CA ASN A 66 -0.42 -2.98 19.53
C ASN A 66 -1.10 -1.64 19.23
N TRP A 67 -1.66 -1.00 20.26
CA TRP A 67 -2.28 0.32 20.12
C TRP A 67 -1.34 1.36 19.49
N GLY A 68 -0.07 1.40 19.91
CA GLY A 68 0.91 2.34 19.35
C GLY A 68 1.25 2.03 17.89
N ALA A 69 1.31 0.74 17.54
CA ALA A 69 1.52 0.31 16.16
C ALA A 69 0.34 0.68 15.25
N ASP A 70 -0.88 0.43 15.72
CA ASP A 70 -2.11 0.74 15.00
C ASP A 70 -2.28 2.25 14.82
N PHE A 71 -2.03 3.04 15.89
CA PHE A 71 -2.06 4.50 15.82
C PHE A 71 -1.07 5.03 14.78
N PHE A 72 0.18 4.57 14.82
CA PHE A 72 1.19 4.99 13.84
C PHE A 72 0.79 4.61 12.40
N ALA A 73 0.28 3.40 12.19
CA ALA A 73 -0.18 2.95 10.89
C ALA A 73 -1.33 3.82 10.36
N ASN A 74 -2.32 4.15 11.21
CA ASN A 74 -3.44 5.01 10.87
C ASN A 74 -2.99 6.43 10.49
N VAL A 75 -2.13 7.05 11.31
CA VAL A 75 -1.59 8.38 11.03
C VAL A 75 -0.81 8.39 9.70
N ARG A 76 0.06 7.39 9.48
CA ARG A 76 0.82 7.27 8.22
C ARG A 76 -0.09 7.05 7.01
N SER A 77 -1.17 6.30 7.17
CA SER A 77 -2.15 6.06 6.11
C SER A 77 -2.87 7.35 5.72
N VAL A 78 -3.37 8.10 6.70
CA VAL A 78 -4.06 9.39 6.50
C VAL A 78 -3.14 10.41 5.84
N VAL A 79 -1.95 10.62 6.43
CA VAL A 79 -0.98 11.61 5.92
C VAL A 79 -0.47 11.20 4.54
N GLY A 80 -0.17 9.92 4.31
CA GLY A 80 0.29 9.43 3.01
C GLY A 80 -0.77 9.60 1.92
N THR A 81 -2.03 9.32 2.24
CA THR A 81 -3.15 9.53 1.31
C THR A 81 -3.34 11.00 0.99
N ALA A 82 -3.38 11.86 2.03
CA ALA A 82 -3.52 13.30 1.87
C ALA A 82 -2.39 13.92 1.04
N ALA A 83 -1.14 13.47 1.24
CA ALA A 83 0.00 13.92 0.46
C ALA A 83 -0.13 13.60 -1.04
N ARG A 84 -0.72 12.44 -1.40
CA ARG A 84 -1.01 12.13 -2.82
C ARG A 84 -2.04 13.09 -3.42
N HIS A 85 -2.92 13.66 -2.61
CA HIS A 85 -3.89 14.69 -3.01
C HIS A 85 -3.39 16.13 -2.80
N GLY A 86 -2.09 16.33 -2.54
CA GLY A 86 -1.51 17.67 -2.39
C GLY A 86 -1.85 18.38 -1.07
N LEU A 87 -2.34 17.66 -0.07
CA LEU A 87 -2.67 18.20 1.26
C LEU A 87 -1.50 18.01 2.23
N ASP A 88 -1.31 18.98 3.12
CA ASP A 88 -0.31 18.89 4.18
C ASP A 88 -0.77 17.99 5.34
N ALA A 89 0.19 17.53 6.14
CA ALA A 89 -0.07 16.59 7.23
C ALA A 89 -0.98 17.15 8.33
N TYR A 90 -0.91 18.45 8.62
CA TYR A 90 -1.74 19.07 9.66
C TYR A 90 -3.21 19.09 9.20
N THR A 91 -3.46 19.54 7.98
CA THR A 91 -4.81 19.51 7.38
C THR A 91 -5.37 18.09 7.34
N ALA A 92 -4.55 17.10 6.97
CA ALA A 92 -4.95 15.70 6.93
C ALA A 92 -5.39 15.15 8.30
N ILE A 93 -4.58 15.39 9.33
CA ILE A 93 -4.85 14.93 10.69
C ILE A 93 -6.06 15.66 11.26
N LYS A 94 -6.16 16.98 11.05
CA LYS A 94 -7.32 17.78 11.46
C LYS A 94 -8.60 17.21 10.87
N ASN A 95 -8.64 16.98 9.56
CA ASN A 95 -9.82 16.44 8.88
C ASN A 95 -10.21 15.06 9.41
N ALA A 96 -9.23 14.17 9.62
CA ALA A 96 -9.48 12.84 10.17
C ALA A 96 -10.07 12.86 11.59
N VAL A 97 -9.63 13.80 12.44
CA VAL A 97 -10.14 13.93 13.80
C VAL A 97 -11.51 14.61 13.83
N THR A 98 -11.77 15.58 12.96
CA THR A 98 -13.05 16.30 12.90
C THR A 98 -14.11 15.59 12.05
N GLY A 99 -13.81 14.43 11.47
CA GLY A 99 -14.71 13.67 10.61
C GLY A 99 -14.99 14.32 9.25
N ALA A 100 -14.14 15.27 8.82
CA ALA A 100 -14.22 15.83 7.48
C ALA A 100 -13.58 14.86 6.48
N SER A 101 -14.26 14.56 5.38
CA SER A 101 -13.66 13.76 4.31
C SER A 101 -12.47 14.49 3.71
N LEU A 102 -11.40 13.76 3.38
CA LEU A 102 -10.36 14.30 2.51
C LEU A 102 -11.04 14.70 1.20
N PRO A 103 -10.86 15.93 0.68
CA PRO A 103 -11.33 16.26 -0.65
C PRO A 103 -10.59 15.33 -1.63
N ILE A 104 -11.28 14.31 -2.12
CA ILE A 104 -10.77 13.43 -3.18
C ILE A 104 -10.91 14.23 -4.47
N ALA A 105 -10.05 15.23 -4.66
CA ALA A 105 -9.85 15.79 -5.98
C ALA A 105 -9.17 14.70 -6.83
N PRO A 106 -9.64 14.45 -8.07
CA PRO A 106 -8.97 13.50 -8.95
C PRO A 106 -7.51 13.92 -9.13
N LEU A 107 -6.61 12.95 -9.09
CA LEU A 107 -5.18 13.18 -9.36
C LEU A 107 -5.05 13.79 -10.76
N PRO A 108 -4.25 14.87 -10.94
CA PRO A 108 -3.89 15.30 -12.28
C PRO A 108 -3.11 14.16 -12.96
N GLY A 109 -3.55 13.79 -14.16
CA GLY A 109 -2.93 12.74 -14.98
C GLY A 109 -1.56 13.10 -15.53
#